data_AF-A0A518KC00-F1
#
_entry.id   AF-A0A518KC00-F1
#
_cell.length_a   1.000
_cell.length_b   1.000
_cell.length_c   1.000
_cell.angle_alpha   90.00
_cell.angle_beta   90.00
_cell.angle_gamma   90.00
#
_symmetry.space_group_name_H-M   'P 1'
#
loop_
_entity.id
_entity.type
_entity.pdbx_description
1 polymer ?
#
loop_
_entity_poly.entity_id
_entity_poly.type
_entity_poly.pdbx_seq_one_letter_code
_entity_poly.pdbx_strand_id
1 'polypeptide(L)'
;MSGGFHLASLLGLAATLASLSASAATPTHKVRMYWNYGPIEVELYGADSPRHVANFMLYVDSNRYDNTFVHRVEAGAAKFVQGGGFTVPAAPTINNLVSQPVTPFKQIKNEFNASNGLSNTPGSLAAARTAHPDSATAQWFFNVTNNAGGFDPGPYTIYGQITEGFDWFSQVPYVNQLQDTYPQKAGSYEATTPLVNGTTLVTLYETIEISLQPGDFNNDGIVNQADRDVWESASINQDNLAADADGDSNVDEDDLAIWQANLGQGVLRSQLPGDYNRDGDISNADFLWWQTLYGSTLTLDADGNGDGVVNAADYTVWRDSMAAAGQAVTVPEPTSAAIVAMALLGAGCRRRA
;
A
#
# COMPACT_ATOMS: atom_id res chain seq x y z
N MET A 1 18.68 2.09 78.79
CA MET A 1 18.95 3.04 77.69
C MET A 1 20.16 2.51 76.92
N SER A 2 20.08 2.55 75.58
CA SER A 2 21.06 2.10 74.55
C SER A 2 21.51 0.62 74.64
N GLY A 3 21.28 -0.26 73.66
CA GLY A 3 21.18 -0.07 72.21
C GLY A 3 22.43 -0.68 71.56
N GLY A 4 22.28 -1.83 70.90
CA GLY A 4 23.38 -2.53 70.22
C GLY A 4 22.85 -3.61 69.28
N PHE A 5 22.58 -3.23 68.03
CA PHE A 5 22.20 -4.11 66.92
C PHE A 5 23.46 -4.81 66.37
N HIS A 6 23.42 -6.13 66.18
CA HIS A 6 24.37 -6.86 65.35
C HIS A 6 23.86 -6.91 63.90
N LEU A 7 24.73 -6.53 62.97
CA LEU A 7 24.52 -6.55 61.52
C LEU A 7 24.26 -7.97 61.01
N ALA A 8 23.19 -8.16 60.26
CA ALA A 8 23.05 -9.26 59.30
C ALA A 8 23.30 -8.69 57.89
N SER A 9 24.38 -9.12 57.26
CA SER A 9 24.71 -8.79 55.87
C SER A 9 23.77 -9.51 54.91
N LEU A 10 22.90 -8.77 54.21
CA LEU A 10 22.25 -9.24 52.99
C LEU A 10 23.13 -8.85 51.79
N LEU A 11 23.73 -9.84 51.12
CA LEU A 11 24.15 -9.68 49.73
C LEU A 11 22.89 -9.81 48.85
N GLY A 12 22.42 -8.69 48.30
CA GLY A 12 21.43 -8.67 47.23
C GLY A 12 22.11 -8.92 45.88
N LEU A 13 21.78 -10.04 45.24
CA LEU A 13 22.15 -10.34 43.86
C LEU A 13 21.22 -9.55 42.93
N ALA A 14 21.69 -8.45 42.35
CA ALA A 14 20.97 -7.74 41.30
C ALA A 14 21.21 -8.47 39.97
N ALA A 15 20.24 -9.28 39.54
CA ALA A 15 20.18 -9.78 38.17
C ALA A 15 19.56 -8.68 37.29
N THR A 16 20.39 -7.97 36.52
CA THR A 16 19.93 -7.09 35.45
C THR A 16 19.40 -7.95 34.31
N LEU A 17 18.08 -8.04 34.17
CA LEU A 17 17.43 -8.49 32.95
C LEU A 17 17.66 -7.42 31.87
N ALA A 18 18.66 -7.64 31.01
CA ALA A 18 18.70 -6.97 29.73
C ALA A 18 17.61 -7.62 28.86
N SER A 19 16.47 -6.94 28.72
CA SER A 19 15.49 -7.26 27.69
C SER A 19 16.16 -7.07 26.34
N LEU A 20 16.42 -8.16 25.61
CA LEU A 20 16.70 -8.11 24.19
C LEU A 20 15.42 -7.63 23.51
N SER A 21 15.35 -6.34 23.19
CA SER A 21 14.39 -5.87 22.20
C SER A 21 14.76 -6.53 20.87
N ALA A 22 13.86 -7.31 20.29
CA ALA A 22 14.00 -7.72 18.90
C ALA A 22 14.07 -6.45 18.06
N SER A 23 15.14 -6.30 17.27
CA SER A 23 15.20 -5.21 16.29
C SER A 23 14.09 -5.44 15.29
N ALA A 24 13.16 -4.50 15.16
CA ALA A 24 12.24 -4.49 14.03
C ALA A 24 13.06 -4.39 12.73
N ALA A 25 12.64 -5.09 11.68
CA ALA A 25 13.27 -4.98 10.37
C ALA A 25 13.10 -3.54 9.85
N THR A 26 14.19 -2.92 9.40
CA THR A 26 14.16 -1.55 8.89
C THR A 26 13.71 -1.54 7.42
N PRO A 27 12.68 -0.76 7.04
CA PRO A 27 12.28 -0.64 5.65
C PRO A 27 13.38 0.02 4.82
N THR A 28 13.54 -0.42 3.58
CA THR A 28 14.45 0.19 2.60
C THR A 28 13.74 0.82 1.42
N HIS A 29 12.48 0.44 1.17
CA HIS A 29 11.57 1.09 0.21
C HIS A 29 10.18 1.13 0.84
N LYS A 30 9.35 2.05 0.38
CA LYS A 30 7.91 2.08 0.67
C LYS A 30 7.17 2.20 -0.65
N VAL A 31 6.10 1.44 -0.82
CA VAL A 31 5.30 1.48 -2.04
C VAL A 31 3.84 1.74 -1.70
N ARG A 32 3.14 2.51 -2.55
CA ARG A 32 1.69 2.64 -2.52
C ARG A 32 1.11 1.81 -3.65
N MET A 33 0.21 0.89 -3.31
CA MET A 33 -0.46 0.02 -4.27
C MET A 33 -1.90 0.49 -4.46
N TYR A 34 -2.28 0.87 -5.67
CA TYR A 34 -3.58 1.44 -5.99
C TYR A 34 -4.57 0.38 -6.46
N TRP A 35 -5.65 0.20 -5.70
CA TRP A 35 -6.69 -0.76 -5.99
C TRP A 35 -8.02 -0.06 -6.29
N ASN A 36 -8.95 -0.73 -6.99
CA ASN A 36 -10.32 -0.22 -7.20
C ASN A 36 -11.19 -0.16 -5.93
N TYR A 37 -10.61 -0.36 -4.75
CA TYR A 37 -11.29 -0.28 -3.46
C TYR A 37 -10.48 0.49 -2.41
N GLY A 38 -9.40 1.16 -2.80
CA GLY A 38 -8.56 1.98 -1.94
C GLY A 38 -7.07 1.62 -2.01
N PRO A 39 -6.15 2.57 -1.78
CA PRO A 39 -4.72 2.32 -1.78
C PRO A 39 -4.23 1.73 -0.45
N ILE A 40 -3.29 0.78 -0.50
CA ILE A 40 -2.50 0.36 0.67
C ILE A 40 -1.09 0.88 0.54
N GLU A 41 -0.43 1.06 1.68
CA GLU A 41 1.01 1.33 1.73
C GLU A 41 1.74 0.14 2.31
N VAL A 42 2.89 -0.17 1.72
CA VAL A 42 3.69 -1.34 2.06
C VAL A 42 5.14 -0.92 2.22
N GLU A 43 5.67 -1.16 3.41
CA GLU A 43 7.11 -1.09 3.67
C GLU A 43 7.81 -2.37 3.20
N LEU A 44 8.96 -2.23 2.56
CA LEU A 44 9.75 -3.34 2.01
C LEU A 44 11.10 -3.47 2.73
N TYR A 45 11.44 -4.69 3.15
CA TYR A 45 12.61 -4.98 4.00
C TYR A 45 13.81 -5.46 3.17
N GLY A 46 14.42 -4.56 2.38
CA GLY A 46 15.48 -4.93 1.44
C GLY A 46 16.81 -5.30 2.09
N ALA A 47 17.05 -4.94 3.36
CA ALA A 47 18.21 -5.43 4.11
C ALA A 47 18.08 -6.92 4.44
N ASP A 48 16.87 -7.36 4.78
CA ASP A 48 16.55 -8.72 5.22
C ASP A 48 16.25 -9.68 4.06
N SER A 49 15.59 -9.16 3.01
CA SER A 49 15.15 -9.91 1.83
C SER A 49 15.56 -9.22 0.52
N PRO A 50 16.87 -8.97 0.29
CA PRO A 50 17.36 -8.10 -0.80
C PRO A 50 16.97 -8.59 -2.19
N ARG A 51 16.98 -9.90 -2.47
CA ARG A 51 16.62 -10.42 -3.81
C ARG A 51 15.12 -10.30 -4.06
N HIS A 52 14.28 -10.48 -3.05
CA HIS A 52 12.84 -10.37 -3.19
C HIS A 52 12.39 -8.92 -3.33
N VAL A 53 12.96 -7.99 -2.54
CA VAL A 53 12.66 -6.56 -2.70
C VAL A 53 13.13 -6.07 -4.08
N ALA A 54 14.36 -6.38 -4.50
CA ALA A 54 14.84 -5.99 -5.82
C ALA A 54 14.02 -6.60 -6.96
N ASN A 55 13.57 -7.85 -6.82
CA ASN A 55 12.69 -8.48 -7.81
C ASN A 55 11.30 -7.82 -7.83
N PHE A 56 10.71 -7.54 -6.67
CA PHE A 56 9.42 -6.86 -6.58
C PHE A 56 9.47 -5.47 -7.22
N MET A 57 10.48 -4.66 -6.87
CA MET A 57 10.68 -3.34 -7.49
C MET A 57 10.90 -3.46 -9.00
N LEU A 58 11.61 -4.48 -9.49
CA LEU A 58 11.74 -4.68 -10.93
C LEU A 58 10.39 -4.92 -11.65
N TYR A 59 9.42 -5.57 -11.00
CA TYR A 59 8.06 -5.70 -11.54
C TYR A 59 7.26 -4.40 -11.46
N VAL A 60 7.48 -3.60 -10.40
CA VAL A 60 6.94 -2.25 -10.24
C VAL A 60 7.48 -1.33 -11.34
N ASP A 61 8.80 -1.15 -11.43
CA ASP A 61 9.49 -0.27 -12.39
C ASP A 61 9.28 -0.66 -13.87
N SER A 62 8.80 -1.88 -14.13
CA SER A 62 8.48 -2.35 -15.48
C SER A 62 6.98 -2.39 -15.76
N ASN A 63 6.17 -1.83 -14.88
CA ASN A 63 4.71 -1.71 -15.00
C ASN A 63 4.04 -3.07 -15.25
N ARG A 64 4.63 -4.15 -14.71
CA ARG A 64 4.13 -5.52 -14.90
C ARG A 64 3.09 -5.93 -13.86
N TYR A 65 2.95 -5.15 -12.81
CA TYR A 65 1.87 -5.30 -11.83
C TYR A 65 0.60 -4.52 -12.21
N ASP A 66 0.69 -3.64 -13.19
CA ASP A 66 -0.45 -2.87 -13.68
C ASP A 66 -1.53 -3.79 -14.26
N ASN A 67 -2.76 -3.53 -13.84
CA ASN A 67 -3.94 -4.34 -14.15
C ASN A 67 -3.79 -5.82 -13.77
N THR A 68 -2.92 -6.15 -12.82
CA THR A 68 -2.99 -7.44 -12.14
C THR A 68 -4.15 -7.46 -11.16
N PHE A 69 -4.60 -8.64 -10.76
CA PHE A 69 -5.70 -8.77 -9.81
C PHE A 69 -5.40 -9.84 -8.77
N VAL A 70 -6.16 -9.82 -7.67
CA VAL A 70 -6.11 -10.90 -6.68
C VAL A 70 -6.78 -12.12 -7.30
N HIS A 71 -5.99 -13.04 -7.84
CA HIS A 71 -6.49 -14.23 -8.52
C HIS A 71 -6.79 -15.40 -7.59
N ARG A 72 -6.50 -15.26 -6.29
CA ARG A 72 -6.81 -16.26 -5.27
C ARG A 72 -6.98 -15.62 -3.88
N VAL A 73 -8.04 -16.01 -3.20
CA VAL A 73 -8.25 -15.75 -1.76
C VAL A 73 -8.33 -17.09 -1.03
N GLU A 74 -7.58 -17.25 0.05
CA GLU A 74 -7.73 -18.37 0.98
C GLU A 74 -8.57 -17.92 2.17
N ALA A 75 -9.73 -18.55 2.36
CA ALA A 75 -10.71 -18.18 3.39
C ALA A 75 -10.79 -19.18 4.56
N GLY A 76 -9.94 -20.21 4.54
CA GLY A 76 -9.81 -21.19 5.62
C GLY A 76 -9.15 -20.63 6.89
N ALA A 77 -8.51 -21.51 7.67
CA ALA A 77 -7.83 -21.12 8.91
C ALA A 77 -6.60 -20.25 8.67
N ALA A 78 -5.87 -20.47 7.57
CA ALA A 78 -4.72 -19.68 7.16
C ALA A 78 -5.14 -18.69 6.07
N LYS A 79 -5.63 -17.50 6.45
CA LYS A 79 -6.19 -16.54 5.51
C LYS A 79 -5.10 -15.69 4.87
N PHE A 80 -5.13 -15.62 3.56
CA PHE A 80 -4.28 -14.74 2.76
C PHE A 80 -4.92 -14.43 1.42
N VAL A 81 -4.40 -13.39 0.76
CA VAL A 81 -4.77 -13.01 -0.60
C VAL A 81 -3.55 -13.02 -1.49
N GLN A 82 -3.67 -13.58 -2.69
CA GLN A 82 -2.57 -13.81 -3.60
C GLN A 82 -2.85 -13.15 -4.96
N GLY A 83 -1.84 -12.44 -5.48
CA GLY A 83 -1.94 -11.65 -6.71
C GLY A 83 -0.63 -11.63 -7.50
N GLY A 84 -0.53 -10.69 -8.45
CA GLY A 84 0.66 -10.46 -9.27
C GLY A 84 0.96 -11.56 -10.31
N GLY A 85 0.05 -12.54 -10.48
CA GLY A 85 0.26 -13.68 -11.39
C GLY A 85 -0.39 -13.52 -12.75
N PHE A 86 -1.46 -12.74 -12.82
CA PHE A 86 -2.29 -12.61 -14.00
C PHE A 86 -2.72 -11.15 -14.18
N THR A 87 -2.74 -10.70 -15.43
CA THR A 87 -3.28 -9.41 -15.85
C THR A 87 -4.61 -9.59 -16.53
N VAL A 88 -5.36 -8.51 -16.59
CA VAL A 88 -6.62 -8.37 -17.31
C VAL A 88 -6.61 -7.04 -18.07
N PRO A 89 -7.40 -6.89 -19.14
CA PRO A 89 -7.61 -5.58 -19.76
C PRO A 89 -8.14 -4.58 -18.74
N ALA A 90 -7.88 -3.29 -18.96
CA ALA A 90 -8.40 -2.22 -18.10
C ALA A 90 -9.94 -2.31 -17.94
N ALA A 91 -10.42 -2.10 -16.72
CA ALA A 91 -11.83 -2.22 -16.31
C ALA A 91 -12.50 -3.57 -16.65
N PRO A 92 -11.97 -4.70 -16.15
CA PRO A 92 -12.49 -6.02 -16.46
C PRO A 92 -13.84 -6.27 -15.74
N THR A 93 -14.86 -6.64 -16.51
CA THR A 93 -16.09 -7.21 -15.94
C THR A 93 -16.08 -8.72 -16.08
N ILE A 94 -16.73 -9.39 -15.12
CA ILE A 94 -16.93 -10.83 -15.10
C ILE A 94 -17.37 -11.44 -16.45
N ASN A 95 -18.18 -10.73 -17.23
CA ASN A 95 -18.70 -11.24 -18.50
C ASN A 95 -17.70 -11.21 -19.67
N ASN A 96 -16.59 -10.46 -19.54
CA ASN A 96 -15.57 -10.29 -20.58
C ASN A 96 -14.15 -10.62 -20.06
N LEU A 97 -14.03 -11.47 -19.03
CA LEU A 97 -12.74 -11.81 -18.43
C LEU A 97 -11.88 -12.66 -19.37
N VAL A 98 -10.77 -12.07 -19.84
CA VAL A 98 -9.68 -12.79 -20.47
C VAL A 98 -8.39 -12.40 -19.76
N SER A 99 -7.92 -13.26 -18.86
CA SER A 99 -6.65 -13.04 -18.18
C SER A 99 -5.47 -13.52 -19.02
N GLN A 100 -4.30 -12.93 -18.78
CA GLN A 100 -3.01 -13.37 -19.31
C GLN A 100 -2.02 -13.55 -18.16
N PRO A 101 -1.11 -14.54 -18.23
CA PRO A 101 -0.07 -14.66 -17.22
C PRO A 101 0.85 -13.44 -17.28
N VAL A 102 1.25 -12.93 -16.11
CA VAL A 102 2.35 -11.96 -16.02
C VAL A 102 3.61 -12.65 -16.53
N THR A 103 4.31 -12.00 -17.46
CA THR A 103 5.56 -12.56 -18.01
C THR A 103 6.60 -12.62 -16.89
N PRO A 104 7.09 -13.82 -16.51
CA PRO A 104 7.97 -13.94 -15.37
C PRO A 104 9.39 -13.49 -15.70
N PHE A 105 10.05 -12.85 -14.73
CA PHE A 105 11.50 -12.76 -14.66
C PHE A 105 12.09 -14.09 -14.15
N LYS A 106 13.40 -14.11 -13.95
CA LYS A 106 14.10 -15.30 -13.46
C LYS A 106 13.62 -15.68 -12.06
N GLN A 107 13.53 -16.98 -11.80
CA GLN A 107 13.25 -17.49 -10.46
C GLN A 107 14.30 -17.03 -9.44
N ILE A 108 13.82 -16.64 -8.27
CA ILE A 108 14.65 -16.15 -7.16
C ILE A 108 14.78 -17.19 -6.05
N LYS A 109 15.97 -17.23 -5.44
CA LYS A 109 16.29 -18.11 -4.32
C LYS A 109 15.60 -17.63 -3.05
N ASN A 110 14.97 -18.55 -2.31
CA ASN A 110 14.31 -18.28 -1.04
C ASN A 110 15.27 -17.58 -0.07
N GLU A 111 14.78 -16.54 0.60
CA GLU A 111 15.48 -15.68 1.56
C GLU A 111 14.92 -15.79 2.98
N PHE A 112 13.97 -16.70 3.23
CA PHE A 112 13.45 -16.90 4.57
C PHE A 112 14.60 -17.09 5.60
N ASN A 113 14.56 -16.30 6.67
CA ASN A 113 15.54 -16.31 7.74
C ASN A 113 14.83 -16.16 9.09
N ALA A 114 14.74 -17.22 9.89
CA ALA A 114 14.07 -17.18 11.19
C ALA A 114 14.73 -16.22 12.21
N SER A 115 15.95 -15.71 11.93
CA SER A 115 16.70 -14.85 12.85
C SER A 115 16.44 -13.35 12.64
N ASN A 116 15.75 -12.96 11.56
CA ASN A 116 15.47 -11.54 11.26
C ASN A 116 14.16 -11.02 11.89
N GLY A 117 13.42 -11.88 12.59
CA GLY A 117 12.16 -11.51 13.22
C GLY A 117 10.96 -11.37 12.27
N LEU A 118 11.15 -11.53 10.95
CA LEU A 118 10.05 -11.53 9.99
C LEU A 118 9.25 -12.83 10.10
N SER A 119 7.92 -12.70 10.10
CA SER A 119 6.99 -13.80 10.32
C SER A 119 5.72 -13.59 9.51
N ASN A 120 5.04 -14.69 9.14
CA ASN A 120 3.78 -14.66 8.39
C ASN A 120 2.59 -14.20 9.27
N THR A 121 2.65 -12.94 9.70
CA THR A 121 1.68 -12.26 10.56
C THR A 121 0.74 -11.38 9.74
N PRO A 122 -0.40 -10.90 10.29
CA PRO A 122 -1.33 -10.05 9.56
C PRO A 122 -0.64 -8.84 8.91
N GLY A 123 -0.93 -8.59 7.64
CA GLY A 123 -0.35 -7.50 6.85
C GLY A 123 0.99 -7.81 6.18
N SER A 124 1.66 -8.91 6.56
CA SER A 124 2.96 -9.25 5.96
C SER A 124 2.84 -9.64 4.49
N LEU A 125 3.75 -9.09 3.68
CA LEU A 125 3.93 -9.39 2.26
C LEU A 125 4.98 -10.51 2.09
N ALA A 126 4.58 -11.59 1.43
CA ALA A 126 5.43 -12.74 1.21
C ALA A 126 5.38 -13.26 -0.24
N ALA A 127 6.46 -13.92 -0.65
CA ALA A 127 6.62 -14.38 -2.02
C ALA A 127 5.91 -15.73 -2.23
N ALA A 128 5.02 -15.79 -3.22
CA ALA A 128 4.42 -17.05 -3.63
C ALA A 128 5.41 -17.89 -4.46
N ARG A 129 5.30 -19.21 -4.34
CA ARG A 129 6.19 -20.15 -5.01
C ARG A 129 5.46 -21.44 -5.37
N THR A 130 6.04 -22.21 -6.29
CA THR A 130 5.65 -23.61 -6.52
C THR A 130 6.15 -24.50 -5.38
N ALA A 131 5.98 -25.82 -5.50
CA ALA A 131 6.56 -26.79 -4.57
C ALA A 131 8.09 -26.63 -4.41
N HIS A 132 8.80 -26.14 -5.44
CA HIS A 132 10.23 -25.87 -5.36
C HIS A 132 10.51 -24.59 -4.52
N PRO A 133 11.36 -24.64 -3.48
CA PRO A 133 11.64 -23.48 -2.62
C PRO A 133 12.15 -22.24 -3.37
N ASP A 134 13.03 -22.44 -4.36
CA ASP A 134 13.66 -21.37 -5.14
C ASP A 134 12.93 -21.11 -6.47
N SER A 135 11.61 -20.95 -6.42
CA SER A 135 10.79 -20.81 -7.64
C SER A 135 9.93 -19.55 -7.70
N ALA A 136 10.06 -18.66 -6.73
CA ALA A 136 9.34 -17.39 -6.72
C ALA A 136 9.72 -16.54 -7.95
N THR A 137 8.74 -15.80 -8.48
CA THR A 137 8.89 -14.84 -9.58
C THR A 137 8.04 -13.60 -9.31
N ALA A 138 6.87 -13.46 -9.95
CA ALA A 138 6.00 -12.28 -9.85
C ALA A 138 5.00 -12.35 -8.70
N GLN A 139 4.54 -13.56 -8.37
CA GLN A 139 3.39 -13.73 -7.49
C GLN A 139 3.76 -13.47 -6.03
N TRP A 140 2.88 -12.75 -5.36
CA TRP A 140 2.99 -12.40 -3.96
C TRP A 140 1.69 -12.76 -3.23
N PHE A 141 1.75 -12.85 -1.90
CA PHE A 141 0.57 -12.92 -1.07
C PHE A 141 0.71 -12.01 0.16
N PHE A 142 -0.41 -11.43 0.58
CA PHE A 142 -0.53 -10.75 1.87
C PHE A 142 -1.25 -11.66 2.87
N ASN A 143 -0.67 -11.82 4.04
CA ASN A 143 -1.30 -12.53 5.14
C ASN A 143 -2.43 -11.67 5.74
N VAL A 144 -3.61 -12.25 5.90
CA VAL A 144 -4.78 -11.58 6.53
C VAL A 144 -4.91 -11.98 7.99
N THR A 145 -4.52 -13.21 8.33
CA THR A 145 -4.43 -13.71 9.71
C THR A 145 -3.00 -14.05 10.08
N ASN A 146 -2.76 -14.35 11.35
CA ASN A 146 -1.49 -14.92 11.77
C ASN A 146 -1.37 -16.36 11.24
N ASN A 147 -0.54 -16.55 10.23
CA ASN A 147 -0.29 -17.82 9.55
C ASN A 147 1.05 -18.45 9.98
N ALA A 148 1.75 -17.86 10.94
CA ALA A 148 3.06 -18.33 11.42
C ALA A 148 3.04 -19.81 11.82
N GLY A 149 1.97 -20.29 12.46
CA GLY A 149 1.86 -21.68 12.91
C GLY A 149 1.89 -22.73 11.78
N GLY A 150 1.65 -22.33 10.52
CA GLY A 150 1.75 -23.20 9.35
C GLY A 150 2.80 -22.78 8.33
N PHE A 151 3.20 -21.51 8.33
CA PHE A 151 4.09 -20.92 7.33
C PHE A 151 5.48 -20.53 7.88
N ASP A 152 5.71 -20.70 9.18
CA ASP A 152 7.01 -20.46 9.84
C ASP A 152 7.51 -21.70 10.60
N PRO A 153 8.84 -21.90 10.72
CA PRO A 153 9.89 -21.22 9.97
C PRO A 153 9.97 -21.72 8.53
N GLY A 154 9.84 -20.80 7.58
CA GLY A 154 9.66 -21.12 6.17
C GLY A 154 8.31 -21.82 5.92
N PRO A 155 7.80 -21.75 4.70
CA PRO A 155 8.64 -21.83 3.51
C PRO A 155 8.58 -20.62 2.57
N TYR A 156 8.08 -19.46 3.04
CA TYR A 156 7.89 -18.26 2.21
C TYR A 156 8.81 -17.14 2.67
N THR A 157 9.45 -16.44 1.73
CA THR A 157 10.21 -15.22 2.07
C THR A 157 9.21 -14.11 2.38
N ILE A 158 9.27 -13.56 3.59
CA ILE A 158 8.63 -12.29 3.94
C ILE A 158 9.56 -11.16 3.51
N TYR A 159 9.04 -10.15 2.82
CA TYR A 159 9.84 -9.04 2.32
C TYR A 159 9.15 -7.67 2.45
N GLY A 160 7.99 -7.61 3.11
CA GLY A 160 7.35 -6.36 3.44
C GLY A 160 6.18 -6.49 4.41
N GLN A 161 5.55 -5.37 4.71
CA GLN A 161 4.42 -5.24 5.65
C GLN A 161 3.51 -4.10 5.22
N ILE A 162 2.20 -4.33 5.25
CA ILE A 162 1.22 -3.25 5.10
C ILE A 162 1.31 -2.33 6.33
N THR A 163 1.56 -1.05 6.11
CA THR A 163 1.57 -0.01 7.14
C THR A 163 0.30 0.84 7.13
N GLU A 164 -0.34 1.00 5.97
CA GLU A 164 -1.61 1.72 5.84
C GLU A 164 -2.64 0.94 5.01
N GLY A 165 -3.90 1.06 5.41
CA GLY A 165 -5.02 0.46 4.69
C GLY A 165 -5.32 -1.02 5.01
N PHE A 166 -4.66 -1.60 6.01
CA PHE A 166 -4.88 -3.01 6.38
C PHE A 166 -6.33 -3.33 6.81
N ASP A 167 -6.96 -2.42 7.56
CA ASP A 167 -8.32 -2.63 8.10
C ASP A 167 -9.36 -2.90 7.02
N TRP A 168 -9.31 -2.14 5.94
CA TRP A 168 -10.21 -2.34 4.82
C TRP A 168 -9.72 -3.50 3.94
N PHE A 169 -8.39 -3.64 3.74
CA PHE A 169 -7.80 -4.67 2.89
C PHE A 169 -8.07 -6.09 3.39
N SER A 170 -8.11 -6.26 4.71
CA SER A 170 -8.39 -7.55 5.37
C SER A 170 -9.84 -8.02 5.19
N GLN A 171 -10.77 -7.14 4.83
CA GLN A 171 -12.22 -7.43 4.78
C GLN A 171 -12.73 -7.64 3.36
N VAL A 172 -12.41 -6.71 2.45
CA VAL A 172 -12.95 -6.65 1.08
C VAL A 172 -12.82 -7.96 0.30
N PRO A 173 -11.68 -8.68 0.34
CA PRO A 173 -11.49 -9.91 -0.43
C PRO A 173 -12.41 -11.09 -0.05
N TYR A 174 -13.16 -11.00 1.04
CA TYR A 174 -13.98 -12.11 1.56
C TYR A 174 -15.49 -11.92 1.39
N VAL A 175 -15.94 -10.76 0.90
CA VAL A 175 -17.38 -10.42 0.88
C VAL A 175 -18.08 -10.93 -0.37
N ASN A 176 -17.43 -10.85 -1.54
CA ASN A 176 -17.97 -11.33 -2.81
C ASN A 176 -16.86 -12.05 -3.57
N GLN A 177 -17.05 -13.32 -3.91
CA GLN A 177 -16.08 -14.10 -4.66
C GLN A 177 -16.75 -14.66 -5.91
N LEU A 178 -15.97 -14.79 -6.99
CA LEU A 178 -16.39 -15.50 -8.19
C LEU A 178 -16.76 -16.93 -7.80
N GLN A 179 -18.04 -17.27 -7.87
CA GLN A 179 -18.47 -18.65 -7.73
C GLN A 179 -18.18 -19.40 -9.04
N ASP A 180 -17.91 -20.71 -8.93
CA ASP A 180 -17.48 -21.68 -9.96
C ASP A 180 -18.45 -21.87 -11.16
N THR A 181 -19.32 -20.91 -11.42
CA THR A 181 -20.32 -20.95 -12.50
C THR A 181 -19.85 -20.27 -13.78
N TYR A 182 -18.73 -19.54 -13.76
CA TYR A 182 -18.16 -18.93 -14.97
C TYR A 182 -17.17 -19.88 -15.65
N PRO A 183 -17.28 -20.07 -16.98
CA PRO A 183 -16.37 -20.96 -17.70
C PRO A 183 -14.94 -20.42 -17.62
N GLN A 184 -14.14 -21.03 -16.75
CA GLN A 184 -12.71 -20.82 -16.67
C GLN A 184 -12.08 -21.22 -18.00
N LYS A 185 -11.27 -20.34 -18.60
CA LYS A 185 -10.33 -20.78 -19.63
C LYS A 185 -9.26 -21.57 -18.87
N ALA A 186 -9.06 -22.85 -19.17
CA ALA A 186 -8.14 -23.69 -18.40
C ALA A 186 -6.80 -22.97 -18.13
N GLY A 187 -6.52 -22.70 -16.85
CA GLY A 187 -5.33 -21.98 -16.38
C GLY A 187 -5.45 -20.46 -16.15
N SER A 188 -6.66 -19.87 -16.13
CA SER A 188 -6.82 -18.39 -16.09
C SER A 188 -6.80 -17.72 -14.70
N TYR A 189 -7.37 -18.30 -13.63
CA TYR A 189 -7.35 -17.81 -12.23
C TYR A 189 -8.17 -18.78 -11.34
N GLU A 190 -8.14 -18.65 -10.00
CA GLU A 190 -8.83 -19.59 -9.10
C GLU A 190 -10.29 -19.17 -8.84
N ALA A 191 -11.17 -20.14 -8.51
CA ALA A 191 -12.58 -19.94 -8.16
C ALA A 191 -12.81 -19.26 -6.78
N THR A 192 -11.76 -18.67 -6.19
CA THR A 192 -11.82 -17.86 -4.98
C THR A 192 -11.40 -16.41 -5.23
N THR A 193 -11.36 -16.00 -6.50
CA THR A 193 -11.04 -14.63 -6.93
C THR A 193 -12.11 -13.65 -6.40
N PRO A 194 -11.75 -12.58 -5.69
CA PRO A 194 -12.72 -11.67 -5.09
C PRO A 194 -13.22 -10.60 -6.07
N LEU A 195 -14.43 -10.11 -5.83
CA LEU A 195 -15.16 -9.15 -6.64
C LEU A 195 -15.57 -7.91 -5.84
N VAL A 196 -15.42 -6.74 -6.47
CA VAL A 196 -16.07 -5.50 -6.07
C VAL A 196 -17.49 -5.48 -6.65
N ASN A 197 -18.48 -5.16 -5.80
CA ASN A 197 -19.90 -5.08 -6.15
C ASN A 197 -20.48 -6.32 -6.86
N GLY A 198 -19.84 -7.48 -6.69
CA GLY A 198 -20.27 -8.75 -7.28
C GLY A 198 -20.00 -8.91 -8.78
N THR A 199 -19.32 -7.95 -9.44
CA THR A 199 -19.14 -7.98 -10.90
C THR A 199 -17.74 -7.61 -11.41
N THR A 200 -16.94 -6.92 -10.59
CA THR A 200 -15.64 -6.35 -11.00
C THR A 200 -14.52 -7.03 -10.22
N LEU A 201 -13.42 -7.41 -10.84
CA LEU A 201 -12.28 -8.00 -10.12
C LEU A 201 -11.65 -7.01 -9.14
N VAL A 202 -11.10 -7.52 -8.05
CA VAL A 202 -10.20 -6.80 -7.13
C VAL A 202 -8.85 -6.62 -7.83
N THR A 203 -8.65 -5.44 -8.42
CA THR A 203 -7.58 -5.17 -9.40
C THR A 203 -6.60 -4.14 -8.86
N LEU A 204 -5.31 -4.44 -8.98
CA LEU A 204 -4.19 -3.54 -8.78
C LEU A 204 -3.95 -2.76 -10.08
N TYR A 205 -4.10 -1.45 -10.04
CA TYR A 205 -3.94 -0.60 -11.22
C TYR A 205 -2.50 -0.14 -11.39
N GLU A 206 -1.85 0.18 -10.28
CA GLU A 206 -0.50 0.71 -10.27
C GLU A 206 0.14 0.45 -8.91
N THR A 207 1.45 0.39 -8.89
CA THR A 207 2.24 0.43 -7.67
C THR A 207 3.29 1.51 -7.86
N ILE A 208 3.38 2.45 -6.94
CA ILE A 208 4.36 3.53 -7.00
C ILE A 208 5.33 3.38 -5.85
N GLU A 209 6.60 3.73 -6.08
CA GLU A 209 7.55 3.90 -4.99
C GLU A 209 7.34 5.27 -4.33
N ILE A 210 7.01 5.22 -3.04
CA ILE A 210 6.95 6.40 -2.19
C ILE A 210 8.35 6.67 -1.66
N SER A 211 8.73 7.94 -1.71
CA SER A 211 9.97 8.41 -1.11
C SER A 211 10.00 8.05 0.37
N LEU A 212 11.00 7.27 0.79
CA LEU A 212 11.29 7.10 2.22
C LEU A 212 12.07 8.30 2.78
N GLN A 213 12.21 9.40 2.03
CA GLN A 213 12.93 10.59 2.46
C GLN A 213 12.21 11.19 3.67
N PRO A 214 12.76 11.08 4.89
CA PRO A 214 12.03 11.53 6.07
C PRO A 214 11.81 13.04 5.96
N GLY A 215 10.58 13.50 6.21
CA GLY A 215 10.20 14.90 6.05
C GLY A 215 9.63 15.28 4.68
N ASP A 216 9.65 14.40 3.67
CA ASP A 216 8.99 14.61 2.37
C ASP A 216 7.50 14.26 2.46
N PHE A 217 6.75 15.04 3.24
CA PHE A 217 5.34 14.79 3.57
C PHE A 217 4.41 14.86 2.36
N ASN A 218 4.78 15.63 1.34
CA ASN A 218 3.98 15.74 0.12
C ASN A 218 4.43 14.76 -0.99
N ASN A 219 5.46 13.94 -0.72
CA ASN A 219 6.06 12.96 -1.63
C ASN A 219 6.47 13.53 -3.00
N ASP A 220 6.86 14.82 -3.06
CA ASP A 220 7.38 15.44 -4.28
C ASP A 220 8.86 15.11 -4.53
N GLY A 221 9.48 14.35 -3.63
CA GLY A 221 10.85 13.90 -3.71
C GLY A 221 11.86 14.86 -3.10
N ILE A 222 11.44 16.01 -2.56
CA ILE A 222 12.33 16.97 -1.88
C ILE A 222 11.69 17.58 -0.64
N VAL A 223 12.43 17.56 0.47
CA VAL A 223 11.98 18.16 1.73
C VAL A 223 12.11 19.68 1.64
N ASN A 224 10.98 20.39 1.62
CA ASN A 224 10.89 21.81 1.43
C ASN A 224 9.71 22.44 2.21
N GLN A 225 9.39 23.71 1.92
CA GLN A 225 8.32 24.42 2.63
C GLN A 225 6.93 23.82 2.36
N ALA A 226 6.70 23.23 1.18
CA ALA A 226 5.43 22.60 0.84
C ALA A 226 5.12 21.41 1.76
N ASP A 227 6.12 20.67 2.24
CA ASP A 227 5.92 19.61 3.23
C ASP A 227 5.46 20.18 4.57
N ARG A 228 6.05 21.29 5.01
CA ARG A 228 5.62 21.98 6.24
C ARG A 228 4.16 22.40 6.17
N ASP A 229 3.67 22.78 4.99
CA ASP A 229 2.27 23.12 4.79
C ASP A 229 1.36 21.87 4.94
N VAL A 230 1.81 20.69 4.47
CA VAL A 230 1.14 19.40 4.73
C VAL A 230 1.10 19.10 6.22
N TRP A 231 2.23 19.21 6.93
CA TRP A 231 2.29 19.01 8.38
C TRP A 231 1.40 19.99 9.17
N GLU A 232 1.35 21.27 8.79
CA GLU A 232 0.46 22.24 9.43
C GLU A 232 -1.02 21.86 9.24
N SER A 233 -1.38 21.31 8.09
CA SER A 233 -2.74 20.82 7.84
C SER A 233 -3.07 19.53 8.62
N ALA A 234 -2.10 18.62 8.73
CA ALA A 234 -2.24 17.31 9.36
C ALA A 234 -2.20 17.39 10.89
N SER A 235 -1.33 18.22 11.47
CA SER A 235 -1.23 18.44 12.93
C SER A 235 -2.51 19.00 13.56
N ILE A 236 -3.40 19.60 12.75
CA ILE A 236 -4.72 20.07 13.18
C ILE A 236 -5.76 18.94 13.17
N ASN A 237 -5.58 17.94 12.32
CA ASN A 237 -6.50 16.82 12.11
C ASN A 237 -5.77 15.48 12.37
N GLN A 238 -5.81 15.01 13.62
CA GLN A 238 -5.10 13.80 14.06
C GLN A 238 -5.46 12.50 13.32
N ASP A 239 -6.51 12.50 12.48
CA ASP A 239 -6.85 11.36 11.61
C ASP A 239 -6.05 11.38 10.28
N ASN A 240 -5.36 12.49 9.96
CA ASN A 240 -4.53 12.63 8.76
C ASN A 240 -3.06 12.34 9.10
N LEU A 241 -2.61 11.13 8.80
CA LEU A 241 -1.24 10.67 9.07
C LEU A 241 -0.25 10.99 7.94
N ALA A 242 -0.62 11.84 6.97
CA ALA A 242 0.25 12.16 5.83
C ALA A 242 1.62 12.78 6.23
N ALA A 243 1.73 13.30 7.45
CA ALA A 243 2.95 13.88 7.99
C ALA A 243 3.45 13.17 9.27
N ASP A 244 3.00 11.93 9.53
CA ASP A 244 3.53 11.05 10.59
C ASP A 244 4.85 10.45 10.09
N ALA A 245 5.95 11.12 10.44
CA ALA A 245 7.30 10.84 9.96
C ALA A 245 8.03 9.81 10.84
N ASP A 246 7.66 9.71 12.12
CA ASP A 246 8.28 8.79 13.07
C ASP A 246 7.51 7.47 13.25
N GLY A 247 6.30 7.38 12.69
CA GLY A 247 5.47 6.19 12.62
C GLY A 247 4.76 5.89 13.94
N ASP A 248 4.58 6.87 14.82
CA ASP A 248 3.92 6.71 16.11
C ASP A 248 2.39 6.85 16.06
N SER A 249 1.84 7.04 14.85
CA SER A 249 0.41 7.28 14.57
C SER A 249 -0.13 8.60 15.10
N ASN A 250 0.74 9.57 15.37
CA ASN A 250 0.40 10.96 15.67
C ASN A 250 1.14 11.89 14.70
N VAL A 251 0.59 13.10 14.51
CA VAL A 251 1.28 14.16 13.77
C VAL A 251 1.55 15.31 14.73
N ASP A 252 2.80 15.46 15.18
CA ASP A 252 3.20 16.42 16.21
C ASP A 252 4.60 17.05 16.00
N GLU A 253 5.19 17.58 17.08
CA GLU A 253 6.48 18.28 17.03
C GLU A 253 7.66 17.35 16.70
N ASP A 254 7.55 16.04 16.97
CA ASP A 254 8.59 15.06 16.67
C ASP A 254 8.69 14.82 15.14
N ASP A 255 7.56 14.82 14.43
CA ASP A 255 7.53 14.81 12.95
C ASP A 255 8.12 16.08 12.36
N LEU A 256 7.79 17.22 12.95
CA LEU A 256 8.34 18.51 12.51
C LEU A 256 9.86 18.53 12.69
N ALA A 257 10.39 17.89 13.75
CA ALA A 257 11.83 17.77 13.95
C ALA A 257 12.49 16.92 12.85
N ILE A 258 11.81 15.86 12.39
CA ILE A 258 12.27 15.05 11.25
C ILE A 258 12.26 15.87 9.95
N TRP A 259 11.21 16.65 9.69
CA TRP A 259 11.19 17.59 8.55
C TRP A 259 12.36 18.58 8.63
N GLN A 260 12.56 19.23 9.78
CA GLN A 260 13.65 20.20 9.98
C GLN A 260 15.04 19.59 9.73
N ALA A 261 15.26 18.35 10.19
CA ALA A 261 16.52 17.64 10.03
C ALA A 261 16.85 17.30 8.56
N ASN A 262 15.81 17.19 7.72
CA ASN A 262 15.95 16.78 6.33
C ASN A 262 15.72 17.91 5.33
N LEU A 263 15.48 19.14 5.79
CA LEU A 263 15.21 20.30 4.94
C LEU A 263 16.28 20.47 3.84
N GLY A 264 15.82 20.47 2.58
CA GLY A 264 16.65 20.59 1.38
C GLY A 264 17.24 19.27 0.87
N GLN A 265 16.94 18.13 1.49
CA GLN A 265 17.29 16.82 0.95
C GLN A 265 16.30 16.39 -0.14
N GLY A 266 16.78 15.62 -1.11
CA GLY A 266 15.97 15.09 -2.20
C GLY A 266 16.11 15.83 -3.54
N VAL A 267 15.29 15.44 -4.51
CA VAL A 267 15.21 16.00 -5.86
C VAL A 267 13.75 16.10 -6.28
N LEU A 268 13.33 17.27 -6.73
CA LEU A 268 11.98 17.51 -7.25
C LEU A 268 11.62 16.49 -8.35
N ARG A 269 10.54 15.74 -8.13
CA ARG A 269 9.89 14.93 -9.16
C ARG A 269 9.17 15.86 -10.14
N SER A 270 9.16 15.48 -11.42
CA SER A 270 8.53 16.24 -12.48
C SER A 270 7.01 16.20 -12.32
N GLN A 271 6.39 17.29 -11.88
CA GLN A 271 4.93 17.36 -11.76
C GLN A 271 4.28 17.57 -13.13
N LEU A 272 3.73 16.51 -13.71
CA LEU A 272 2.90 16.61 -14.91
C LEU A 272 1.49 17.06 -14.53
N PRO A 273 0.82 17.93 -15.31
CA PRO A 273 -0.60 18.17 -15.12
C PRO A 273 -1.38 16.85 -15.17
N GLY A 274 -2.19 16.57 -14.16
CA GLY A 274 -2.95 15.32 -14.05
C GLY A 274 -2.20 14.14 -13.44
N ASP A 275 -0.89 14.25 -13.18
CA ASP A 275 -0.14 13.29 -12.35
C ASP A 275 -0.38 13.67 -10.88
N TYR A 276 -1.42 13.06 -10.31
CA TYR A 276 -1.89 13.33 -8.95
C TYR A 276 -1.23 12.45 -7.92
N ASN A 277 -0.68 11.29 -8.31
CA ASN A 277 0.07 10.42 -7.43
C ASN A 277 1.58 10.75 -7.39
N ARG A 278 2.05 11.66 -8.27
CA ARG A 278 3.41 12.20 -8.39
C ARG A 278 4.46 11.13 -8.71
N ASP A 279 4.09 10.13 -9.50
CA ASP A 279 5.00 9.08 -9.96
C ASP A 279 5.73 9.45 -11.27
N GLY A 280 5.36 10.57 -11.89
CA GLY A 280 5.97 11.08 -13.11
C GLY A 280 5.29 10.61 -14.39
N ASP A 281 4.24 9.79 -14.30
CA ASP A 281 3.41 9.36 -15.41
C ASP A 281 1.94 9.82 -15.19
N ILE A 282 1.15 9.91 -16.27
CA ILE A 282 -0.30 10.19 -16.18
C ILE A 282 -1.04 8.90 -16.49
N SER A 283 -1.60 8.27 -15.46
CA SER A 283 -2.08 6.90 -15.46
C SER A 283 -3.53 6.79 -14.93
N ASN A 284 -4.07 5.57 -14.85
CA ASN A 284 -5.36 5.34 -14.20
C ASN A 284 -5.29 5.44 -12.66
N ALA A 285 -4.12 5.35 -12.03
CA ALA A 285 -4.06 5.51 -10.59
C ALA A 285 -4.15 6.96 -10.15
N ASP A 286 -3.76 7.93 -10.98
CA ASP A 286 -4.09 9.34 -10.76
C ASP A 286 -5.59 9.55 -10.67
N PHE A 287 -6.34 8.90 -11.57
CA PHE A 287 -7.80 8.92 -11.49
C PHE A 287 -8.30 8.30 -10.19
N LEU A 288 -7.73 7.17 -9.74
CA LEU A 288 -8.11 6.56 -8.47
C LEU A 288 -7.75 7.45 -7.27
N TRP A 289 -6.61 8.15 -7.32
CA TRP A 289 -6.19 9.10 -6.28
C TRP A 289 -7.07 10.34 -6.24
N TRP A 290 -7.46 10.86 -7.40
CA TRP A 290 -8.50 11.88 -7.48
C TRP A 290 -9.83 11.40 -6.89
N GLN A 291 -10.22 10.13 -7.15
CA GLN A 291 -11.43 9.57 -6.56
C GLN A 291 -11.33 9.48 -5.03
N THR A 292 -10.17 9.11 -4.47
CA THR A 292 -10.00 9.07 -3.00
C THR A 292 -10.08 10.45 -2.37
N LEU A 293 -9.64 11.49 -3.08
CA LEU A 293 -9.65 12.87 -2.61
C LEU A 293 -10.89 13.66 -3.02
N TYR A 294 -11.86 13.08 -3.73
CA TYR A 294 -13.01 13.82 -4.25
C TYR A 294 -13.80 14.53 -3.14
N GLY A 295 -13.92 15.85 -3.26
CA GLY A 295 -14.54 16.75 -2.29
C GLY A 295 -13.61 17.25 -1.18
N SER A 296 -12.34 16.84 -1.18
CA SER A 296 -11.34 17.32 -0.24
C SER A 296 -11.04 18.80 -0.44
N THR A 297 -10.92 19.52 0.67
CA THR A 297 -10.43 20.91 0.75
C THR A 297 -9.18 21.02 1.64
N LEU A 298 -8.66 19.87 2.09
CA LEU A 298 -7.55 19.78 3.03
C LEU A 298 -6.35 19.13 2.34
N THR A 299 -6.54 17.93 1.81
CA THR A 299 -5.55 17.25 0.96
C THR A 299 -5.84 17.62 -0.50
N LEU A 300 -4.95 18.39 -1.13
CA LEU A 300 -5.15 18.99 -2.45
C LEU A 300 -4.23 18.38 -3.52
N ASP A 301 -3.68 17.20 -3.28
CA ASP A 301 -2.77 16.54 -4.24
C ASP A 301 -3.40 16.29 -5.61
N ALA A 302 -4.73 16.13 -5.64
CA ALA A 302 -5.52 15.97 -6.85
C ALA A 302 -6.29 17.24 -7.27
N ASP A 303 -5.94 18.43 -6.75
CA ASP A 303 -6.49 19.73 -7.19
C ASP A 303 -5.71 20.23 -8.42
N GLY A 304 -5.90 19.54 -9.55
CA GLY A 304 -5.21 19.83 -10.80
C GLY A 304 -5.51 21.21 -11.39
N ASN A 305 -6.62 21.85 -10.99
CA ASN A 305 -7.00 23.18 -11.47
C ASN A 305 -6.62 24.31 -10.50
N GLY A 306 -6.28 23.97 -9.25
CA GLY A 306 -5.80 24.89 -8.21
C GLY A 306 -6.90 25.77 -7.61
N ASP A 307 -8.16 25.32 -7.60
CA ASP A 307 -9.28 26.09 -7.02
C ASP A 307 -9.47 25.85 -5.51
N GLY A 308 -8.60 25.06 -4.89
CA GLY A 308 -8.60 24.73 -3.47
C GLY A 308 -9.60 23.64 -3.10
N VAL A 309 -10.14 22.90 -4.07
CA VAL A 309 -11.06 21.79 -3.81
C VAL A 309 -10.99 20.72 -4.89
N VAL A 310 -10.66 19.49 -4.50
CA VAL A 310 -10.63 18.35 -5.43
C VAL A 310 -12.06 18.03 -5.90
N ASN A 311 -12.36 18.23 -7.18
CA ASN A 311 -13.69 18.09 -7.75
C ASN A 311 -13.67 17.69 -9.25
N ALA A 312 -14.82 17.76 -9.91
CA ALA A 312 -14.96 17.37 -11.32
C ALA A 312 -14.13 18.21 -12.31
N ALA A 313 -13.73 19.43 -11.93
CA ALA A 313 -12.80 20.26 -12.70
C ALA A 313 -11.41 19.60 -12.77
N ASP A 314 -10.95 18.98 -11.69
CA ASP A 314 -9.65 18.30 -11.66
C ASP A 314 -9.67 17.01 -12.47
N TYR A 315 -10.79 16.30 -12.48
CA TYR A 315 -10.95 15.18 -13.42
C TYR A 315 -10.74 15.61 -14.88
N THR A 316 -11.16 16.83 -15.24
CA THR A 316 -10.95 17.37 -16.58
C THR A 316 -9.46 17.60 -16.86
N VAL A 317 -8.70 18.09 -15.88
CA VAL A 317 -7.24 18.26 -16.00
C VAL A 317 -6.55 16.93 -16.22
N TRP A 318 -6.86 15.90 -15.41
CA TRP A 318 -6.31 14.54 -15.61
C TRP A 318 -6.64 13.99 -17.00
N ARG A 319 -7.93 14.01 -17.38
CA ARG A 319 -8.41 13.45 -18.65
C ARG A 319 -7.70 14.10 -19.85
N ASP A 320 -7.62 15.42 -19.86
CA ASP A 320 -7.05 16.17 -20.98
C ASP A 320 -5.54 15.94 -21.07
N SER A 321 -4.87 15.78 -19.92
CA SER A 321 -3.43 15.50 -19.85
C SER A 321 -3.10 14.07 -20.26
N MET A 322 -3.92 13.10 -19.87
CA MET A 322 -3.79 11.70 -20.26
C MET A 322 -3.95 11.52 -21.78
N ALA A 323 -4.90 12.25 -22.39
CA ALA A 323 -5.05 12.31 -23.84
C ALA A 323 -3.83 12.94 -24.54
N ALA A 324 -3.24 14.00 -23.95
CA ALA A 324 -2.04 14.63 -24.47
C ALA A 324 -0.79 13.73 -24.39
N ALA A 325 -0.72 12.84 -23.39
CA ALA A 325 0.33 11.84 -23.22
C ALA A 325 0.27 10.67 -24.23
N GLY A 326 -0.76 10.61 -25.09
CA GLY A 326 -0.86 9.61 -26.14
C GLY A 326 -1.21 8.19 -25.66
N GLN A 327 -1.67 8.05 -24.41
CA GLN A 327 -2.14 6.78 -23.87
C GLN A 327 -3.57 6.47 -24.35
N ALA A 328 -3.83 5.22 -24.75
CA ALA A 328 -5.11 4.80 -25.31
C ALA A 328 -6.16 4.65 -24.20
N VAL A 329 -7.11 5.58 -24.12
CA VAL A 329 -8.06 5.66 -23.00
C VAL A 329 -9.29 4.78 -23.27
N THR A 330 -9.42 3.66 -22.56
CA THR A 330 -10.75 3.15 -22.18
C THR A 330 -11.20 3.94 -20.96
N VAL A 331 -11.73 5.14 -21.18
CA VAL A 331 -12.15 6.05 -20.10
C VAL A 331 -13.14 5.31 -19.21
N PRO A 332 -12.84 5.05 -17.92
CA PRO A 332 -13.87 4.61 -17.00
C PRO A 332 -14.81 5.80 -16.84
N GLU A 333 -15.96 5.78 -17.51
CA GLU A 333 -16.96 6.82 -17.30
C GLU A 333 -17.45 6.72 -15.84
N PRO A 334 -17.26 7.74 -15.00
CA PRO A 334 -18.04 7.81 -13.78
C PRO A 334 -19.49 7.91 -14.22
N THR A 335 -20.25 6.82 -14.09
CA THR A 335 -21.67 6.81 -14.43
C THR A 335 -22.30 8.06 -13.82
N SER A 336 -23.18 8.75 -14.55
CA SER A 336 -23.75 10.01 -14.09
C SER A 336 -24.41 9.88 -12.70
N ALA A 337 -24.81 8.67 -12.31
CA ALA A 337 -25.26 8.31 -10.97
C ALA A 337 -24.18 8.44 -9.88
N ALA A 338 -22.92 8.08 -10.14
CA ALA A 338 -21.81 8.21 -9.20
C ALA A 338 -21.43 9.68 -8.96
N ILE A 339 -21.40 10.51 -10.01
CA ILE A 339 -21.19 11.96 -9.87
C ILE A 339 -22.32 12.59 -9.06
N VAL A 340 -23.57 12.22 -9.33
CA VAL A 340 -24.74 12.73 -8.59
C VAL A 340 -24.72 12.25 -7.13
N ALA A 341 -24.33 11.01 -6.86
CA ALA A 341 -24.23 10.49 -5.50
C ALA A 341 -23.12 11.21 -4.69
N MET A 342 -21.96 11.45 -5.30
CA MET A 342 -20.86 12.18 -4.66
C MET A 342 -21.18 13.67 -4.44
N ALA A 343 -21.87 14.31 -5.39
CA ALA A 343 -22.36 15.68 -5.23
C ALA A 343 -23.41 15.83 -4.10
N LEU A 344 -24.24 14.81 -3.88
CA LEU A 344 -25.25 14.80 -2.81
C LEU A 344 -24.63 14.58 -1.42
N LEU A 345 -23.55 13.80 -1.31
CA LEU A 345 -22.81 13.62 -0.05
C LEU A 345 -22.11 14.92 0.39
N GLY A 346 -21.48 15.66 -0.54
CA GLY A 346 -20.90 16.98 -0.27
C GLY A 346 -21.93 18.05 0.10
N ALA A 347 -23.15 17.98 -0.42
CA ALA A 347 -24.25 18.88 -0.07
C ALA A 347 -24.92 18.53 1.28
N GLY A 348 -24.89 17.26 1.70
CA GLY A 348 -25.50 16.77 2.94
C GLY A 348 -24.82 17.27 4.21
N CYS A 349 -23.49 17.47 4.18
CA CYS A 349 -22.74 17.98 5.33
C CYS A 349 -22.96 19.48 5.59
N ARG A 350 -23.54 20.25 4.65
CA ARG A 350 -23.80 21.70 4.82
C ARG A 350 -25.10 22.05 5.55
N ARG A 351 -25.86 21.06 6.06
CA ARG A 351 -27.07 21.32 6.86
C ARG A 351 -27.07 20.51 8.16
N ARG A 352 -26.25 20.95 9.12
CA ARG A 352 -26.51 20.86 10.57
C ARG A 352 -25.58 21.85 11.29
N ALA A 353 -26.04 23.08 11.39
CA ALA A 353 -25.69 24.02 12.45
C ALA A 353 -26.90 24.11 13.39
#